data_AF-A0A5B2TFI0-F1
#
_entry.id   AF-A0A5B2TFI0-F1
#
_cell.length_a   1.000
_cell.length_b   1.000
_cell.length_c   1.000
_cell.angle_alpha   90.00
_cell.angle_beta   90.00
_cell.angle_gamma   90.00
#
_symmetry.space_group_name_H-M   'P 1'
#
loop_
_entity.id
_entity.type
_entity.pdbx_description
1 polymer ?
#
loop_
_entity_poly.entity_id
_entity_poly.type
_entity_poly.pdbx_seq_one_letter_code
_entity_poly.pdbx_strand_id
1 'polypeptide(L)'
;MAVPLALVPASDDPLRGAARLAAADFADEGAALHGRPAAMARAAARLEYLAHTLTQDARYGAVPGGTVMALGSGVREVRQVLGIAESAVPEQLVGILTAAAQAIEAGRVPVLPAAIFPAGQERTLQRLNEPGPLPDAALATGRLVEVIDSLDARSGWGTQPATTPTLR
;
A
#
# COMPACT_ATOMS: atom_id res chain seq x y z
N MET A 1 -13.05 -7.41 2.44
CA MET A 1 -13.00 -5.94 2.28
C MET A 1 -13.22 -5.62 0.81
N ALA A 2 -14.23 -4.83 0.45
CA ALA A 2 -14.41 -4.40 -0.95
C ALA A 2 -13.34 -3.35 -1.27
N VAL A 3 -12.59 -3.54 -2.36
CA VAL A 3 -11.60 -2.56 -2.81
C VAL A 3 -12.35 -1.31 -3.29
N PRO A 4 -12.09 -0.11 -2.74
CA PRO A 4 -12.61 1.11 -3.34
C PRO A 4 -12.21 1.15 -4.82
N LEU A 5 -13.18 1.27 -5.72
CA LEU A 5 -12.95 1.37 -7.18
C LEU A 5 -11.98 2.51 -7.57
N ALA A 6 -11.75 3.46 -6.66
CA ALA A 6 -10.77 4.53 -6.82
C ALA A 6 -9.31 4.08 -6.70
N LEU A 7 -9.02 2.88 -6.17
CA LEU A 7 -7.66 2.37 -5.97
C LEU A 7 -7.15 1.52 -7.14
N VAL A 8 -8.05 0.98 -7.98
CA VAL A 8 -7.72 0.12 -9.13
C VAL A 8 -8.78 0.32 -10.23
N PRO A 9 -8.43 0.62 -11.50
CA PRO A 9 -9.39 0.51 -12.61
C PRO A 9 -9.85 -0.95 -12.73
N ALA A 10 -11.10 -1.21 -13.09
CA ALA A 10 -11.70 -2.54 -13.13
C ALA A 10 -10.82 -3.55 -13.93
N SER A 11 -10.03 -4.34 -13.21
CA SER A 11 -9.16 -5.40 -13.72
C SER A 11 -9.49 -6.70 -12.99
N ASP A 12 -9.30 -7.84 -13.66
CA ASP A 12 -9.67 -9.16 -13.15
C ASP A 12 -8.99 -9.56 -11.81
N ASP A 13 -7.88 -8.92 -11.41
CA ASP A 13 -7.34 -9.03 -10.05
C ASP A 13 -6.92 -7.66 -9.44
N PRO A 14 -7.62 -7.18 -8.40
CA PRO A 14 -7.30 -5.91 -7.76
C PRO A 14 -5.92 -5.87 -7.09
N LEU A 15 -5.38 -7.01 -6.61
CA LEU A 15 -4.05 -7.01 -5.98
C LEU A 15 -2.95 -6.71 -7.01
N ARG A 16 -2.98 -7.37 -8.18
CA ARG A 16 -2.01 -7.17 -9.25
C ARG A 16 -2.02 -5.73 -9.76
N GLY A 17 -3.22 -5.19 -9.99
CA GLY A 17 -3.38 -3.79 -10.39
C GLY A 17 -2.84 -2.83 -9.33
N ALA A 18 -3.15 -3.08 -8.06
CA ALA A 18 -2.66 -2.26 -6.96
C ALA A 18 -1.12 -2.34 -6.81
N ALA A 19 -0.51 -3.51 -6.95
CA ALA A 19 0.93 -3.69 -6.84
C ALA A 19 1.69 -2.89 -7.90
N ARG A 20 1.26 -2.98 -9.17
CA ARG A 20 1.89 -2.23 -10.27
C ARG A 20 1.78 -0.73 -10.10
N LEU A 21 0.60 -0.23 -9.71
CA LEU A 21 0.41 1.19 -9.47
C LEU A 21 1.21 1.67 -8.26
N ALA A 22 1.31 0.88 -7.18
CA ALA A 22 2.14 1.23 -6.03
C ALA A 22 3.63 1.27 -6.40
N ALA A 23 4.13 0.29 -7.16
CA ALA A 23 5.51 0.31 -7.64
C ALA A 23 5.80 1.52 -8.53
N ALA A 24 4.85 1.94 -9.37
CA ALA A 24 4.98 3.15 -10.18
C ALA A 24 4.95 4.43 -9.32
N ASP A 25 4.10 4.50 -8.29
CA ASP A 25 4.01 5.66 -7.40
C ASP A 25 5.29 5.85 -6.59
N PHE A 26 5.88 4.78 -6.07
CA PHE A 26 7.09 4.82 -5.23
C PHE A 26 8.39 4.62 -6.01
N ALA A 27 8.33 4.53 -7.34
CA ALA A 27 9.53 4.52 -8.17
C ALA A 27 10.40 5.76 -7.89
N ASP A 28 11.72 5.62 -8.04
CA ASP A 28 12.69 6.68 -7.73
C ASP A 28 12.44 7.33 -6.36
N GLU A 29 12.20 6.49 -5.34
CA GLU A 29 11.93 6.89 -3.95
C GLU A 29 10.71 7.82 -3.80
N GLY A 30 9.73 7.71 -4.71
CA GLY A 30 8.51 8.53 -4.69
C GLY A 30 8.71 9.94 -5.23
N ALA A 31 9.77 10.21 -6.00
CA ALA A 31 10.04 11.53 -6.57
C ALA A 31 8.83 12.13 -7.32
N ALA A 32 8.05 11.29 -8.01
CA ALA A 32 6.86 11.70 -8.76
C ALA A 32 5.67 12.12 -7.86
N LEU A 33 5.73 11.89 -6.55
CA LEU A 33 4.69 12.23 -5.57
C LEU A 33 4.92 13.64 -4.97
N HIS A 34 6.11 14.21 -5.13
CA HIS A 34 6.42 15.54 -4.63
C HIS A 34 5.55 16.62 -5.31
N GLY A 35 4.96 17.50 -4.51
CA GLY A 35 4.00 18.51 -4.97
C GLY A 35 2.64 17.95 -5.38
N ARG A 36 2.35 16.66 -5.10
CA ARG A 36 1.11 15.99 -5.53
C ARG A 36 0.41 15.30 -4.34
N PRO A 37 -0.17 16.07 -3.41
CA PRO A 37 -0.71 15.55 -2.16
C PRO A 37 -1.85 14.53 -2.35
N ALA A 38 -2.69 14.70 -3.38
CA ALA A 38 -3.72 13.71 -3.71
C ALA A 38 -3.12 12.39 -4.20
N ALA A 39 -2.05 12.45 -5.01
CA ALA A 39 -1.35 11.26 -5.48
C ALA A 39 -0.65 10.54 -4.32
N MET A 40 0.05 11.28 -3.45
CA MET A 40 0.68 10.73 -2.26
C MET A 40 -0.33 10.04 -1.32
N ALA A 41 -1.50 10.65 -1.11
CA ALA A 41 -2.56 10.05 -0.30
C ALA A 41 -3.06 8.72 -0.90
N ARG A 42 -3.22 8.63 -2.23
CA ARG A 42 -3.57 7.37 -2.89
C ARG A 42 -2.47 6.32 -2.80
N ALA A 43 -1.23 6.72 -3.03
CA ALA A 43 -0.07 5.84 -2.94
C ALA A 43 0.00 5.19 -1.55
N ALA A 44 -0.15 6.00 -0.50
CA ALA A 44 -0.22 5.54 0.88
C ALA A 44 -1.39 4.59 1.13
N ALA A 45 -2.61 4.94 0.69
CA ALA A 45 -3.78 4.07 0.80
C ALA A 45 -3.57 2.71 0.10
N ARG A 46 -2.92 2.73 -1.07
CA ARG A 46 -2.66 1.52 -1.85
C ARG A 46 -1.62 0.62 -1.18
N LEU A 47 -0.57 1.21 -0.61
CA LEU A 47 0.46 0.48 0.13
C LEU A 47 -0.13 -0.22 1.37
N GLU A 48 -0.95 0.49 2.14
CA GLU A 48 -1.70 -0.06 3.27
C GLU A 48 -2.60 -1.23 2.85
N TYR A 49 -3.36 -1.03 1.77
CA TYR A 49 -4.22 -2.05 1.19
C TYR A 49 -3.42 -3.31 0.82
N LEU A 50 -2.28 -3.16 0.14
CA LEU A 50 -1.44 -4.29 -0.29
C LEU A 50 -0.91 -5.08 0.92
N ALA A 51 -0.27 -4.39 1.87
CA ALA A 51 0.32 -5.01 3.04
C ALA A 51 -0.72 -5.75 3.88
N HIS A 52 -1.88 -5.13 4.11
CA HIS A 52 -3.00 -5.73 4.82
C HIS A 52 -3.56 -6.94 4.07
N THR A 53 -3.86 -6.80 2.77
CA THR A 53 -4.46 -7.87 1.96
C THR A 53 -3.58 -9.12 1.92
N LEU A 54 -2.27 -8.96 1.71
CA LEU A 54 -1.33 -10.09 1.67
C LEU A 54 -1.20 -10.83 3.01
N THR A 55 -1.49 -10.15 4.12
CA THR A 55 -1.43 -10.75 5.46
C THR A 55 -2.73 -11.48 5.81
N GLN A 56 -3.88 -10.96 5.38
CA GLN A 56 -5.20 -11.47 5.79
C GLN A 56 -5.81 -12.47 4.81
N ASP A 57 -5.46 -12.42 3.53
CA ASP A 57 -6.11 -13.22 2.50
C ASP A 57 -5.28 -14.43 2.09
N ALA A 58 -5.75 -15.62 2.48
CA ALA A 58 -5.08 -16.89 2.21
C ALA A 58 -4.88 -17.17 0.71
N ARG A 59 -5.65 -16.52 -0.19
CA ARG A 59 -5.48 -16.63 -1.65
C ARG A 59 -4.10 -16.17 -2.12
N TYR A 60 -3.44 -15.31 -1.36
CA TYR A 60 -2.11 -14.78 -1.69
C TYR A 60 -0.98 -15.43 -0.87
N GLY A 61 -1.24 -16.59 -0.25
CA GLY A 61 -0.26 -17.32 0.58
C GLY A 61 0.99 -17.81 -0.16
N ALA A 62 0.99 -17.78 -1.50
CA ALA A 62 2.18 -18.06 -2.32
C ALA A 62 3.22 -16.91 -2.30
N VAL A 63 2.83 -15.71 -1.84
CA VAL A 63 3.77 -14.59 -1.70
C VAL A 63 4.73 -14.89 -0.53
N PRO A 64 6.06 -14.81 -0.75
CA PRO A 64 7.03 -15.10 0.30
C PRO A 64 6.87 -14.18 1.51
N GLY A 65 6.95 -14.72 2.72
CA GLY A 65 6.80 -13.95 3.96
C GLY A 65 7.80 -12.78 4.08
N GLY A 66 9.02 -12.93 3.54
CA GLY A 66 9.99 -11.83 3.49
C GLY A 66 9.52 -10.63 2.65
N THR A 67 8.73 -10.86 1.60
CA THR A 67 8.12 -9.78 0.79
C THR A 67 7.02 -9.06 1.57
N VAL A 68 6.21 -9.81 2.33
CA VAL A 68 5.18 -9.23 3.22
C VAL A 68 5.82 -8.37 4.31
N MET A 69 6.93 -8.84 4.92
CA MET A 69 7.69 -8.06 5.90
C MET A 69 8.31 -6.78 5.31
N ALA A 70 8.80 -6.83 4.06
CA ALA A 70 9.30 -5.66 3.37
C ALA A 70 8.19 -4.61 3.17
N LEU A 71 7.00 -5.01 2.73
CA LEU A 71 5.84 -4.12 2.62
C LEU A 71 5.45 -3.51 3.96
N GLY A 72 5.50 -4.30 5.05
CA GLY A 72 5.30 -3.76 6.39
C GLY A 72 6.32 -2.70 6.80
N SER A 73 7.53 -2.74 6.27
CA SER A 73 8.54 -1.68 6.50
C SER A 73 8.24 -0.43 5.67
N GLY A 74 7.88 -0.57 4.40
CA GLY A 74 7.40 0.55 3.58
C GLY A 74 6.15 1.22 4.16
N VAL A 75 5.20 0.45 4.72
CA VAL A 75 4.04 1.00 5.44
C VAL A 75 4.49 1.84 6.63
N ARG A 76 5.42 1.35 7.44
CA ARG A 76 5.92 2.10 8.61
C ARG A 76 6.61 3.40 8.20
N GLU A 77 7.45 3.37 7.16
CA GLU A 77 8.09 4.56 6.59
C GLU A 77 7.04 5.60 6.17
N VAL A 78 6.06 5.21 5.34
CA VAL A 78 5.01 6.12 4.86
C VAL A 78 4.18 6.66 6.03
N ARG A 79 3.81 5.82 7.01
CA ARG A 79 3.10 6.27 8.21
C ARG A 79 3.91 7.29 8.99
N GLN A 80 5.20 7.04 9.21
CA GLN A 80 6.09 7.94 9.94
C GLN A 80 6.22 9.30 9.22
N VAL A 81 6.45 9.27 7.91
CA VAL A 81 6.55 10.47 7.06
C VAL A 81 5.29 11.30 7.14
N LEU A 82 4.12 10.67 7.03
CA LEU A 82 2.82 11.37 7.05
C LEU A 82 2.39 11.75 8.48
N GLY A 83 2.99 11.18 9.52
CA GLY A 83 2.58 11.39 10.91
C GLY A 83 1.32 10.65 11.28
N ILE A 84 1.13 9.46 10.70
CA ILE A 84 0.03 8.56 11.02
C ILE A 84 0.40 7.77 12.27
N ALA A 85 -0.55 7.62 13.19
CA ALA A 85 -0.38 6.81 14.39
C ALA A 85 -0.11 5.33 14.01
N GLU A 86 0.87 4.70 14.66
CA GLU A 86 1.19 3.29 14.41
C GLU A 86 0.02 2.35 14.72
N SER A 87 -0.81 2.72 15.70
CA SER A 87 -2.03 1.99 16.09
C SER A 87 -3.20 2.16 15.12
N ALA A 88 -3.05 2.95 14.05
CA ALA A 88 -4.11 3.14 13.07
C ALA A 88 -4.48 1.79 12.39
N VAL A 89 -5.77 1.48 12.42
CA VAL A 89 -6.33 0.28 11.81
C VAL A 89 -6.23 0.41 10.28
N PRO A 90 -5.55 -0.52 9.57
CA PRO A 90 -5.29 -0.40 8.13
C PRO A 90 -6.56 -0.14 7.30
N GLU A 91 -7.64 -0.87 7.54
CA GLU A 91 -8.88 -0.77 6.77
C GLU A 91 -9.53 0.62 6.89
N GLN A 92 -9.50 1.20 8.10
CA GLN A 92 -9.99 2.55 8.34
C GLN A 92 -9.09 3.58 7.65
N LEU A 93 -7.77 3.39 7.76
CA LEU A 93 -6.78 4.28 7.18
C LEU A 93 -6.86 4.34 5.65
N VAL A 94 -7.03 3.19 4.98
CA VAL A 94 -7.24 3.11 3.52
C VAL A 94 -8.44 3.96 3.11
N GLY A 95 -9.57 3.86 3.82
CA GLY A 95 -10.77 4.64 3.55
C GLY A 95 -10.53 6.15 3.73
N ILE A 96 -9.88 6.55 4.82
CA ILE A 96 -9.58 7.95 5.12
C ILE A 96 -8.65 8.56 4.08
N LEU A 97 -7.55 7.88 3.73
CA LEU A 97 -6.59 8.37 2.75
C LEU A 97 -7.20 8.45 1.34
N THR A 98 -8.07 7.49 0.99
CA THR A 98 -8.82 7.53 -0.28
C THR A 98 -9.77 8.73 -0.32
N ALA A 99 -10.52 8.98 0.76
CA ALA A 99 -11.40 10.14 0.87
C ALA A 99 -10.62 11.46 0.87
N ALA A 100 -9.45 11.49 1.50
CA ALA A 100 -8.56 12.64 1.51
C ALA A 100 -8.07 12.97 0.10
N ALA A 101 -7.62 11.98 -0.67
CA ALA A 101 -7.20 12.16 -2.06
C ALA A 101 -8.33 12.77 -2.92
N GLN A 102 -9.55 12.24 -2.79
CA GLN A 102 -10.72 12.75 -3.52
C GLN A 102 -11.10 14.17 -3.11
N ALA A 103 -10.99 14.51 -1.82
CA ALA A 103 -11.25 15.86 -1.34
C ALA A 103 -10.23 16.85 -1.91
N ILE A 104 -8.93 16.52 -1.86
CA ILE A 104 -7.84 17.36 -2.36
C ILE A 104 -8.01 17.65 -3.85
N GLU A 105 -8.33 16.64 -4.67
CA GLU A 105 -8.58 16.86 -6.10
C GLU A 105 -9.80 17.71 -6.39
N ALA A 106 -10.84 17.59 -5.57
CA ALA A 106 -12.03 18.42 -5.66
C ALA A 106 -11.80 19.85 -5.11
N GLY A 107 -10.58 20.21 -4.71
CA GLY A 107 -10.26 21.50 -4.09
C GLY A 107 -10.89 21.69 -2.71
N ARG A 108 -11.25 20.59 -2.04
CA ARG A 108 -11.88 20.59 -0.70
C ARG A 108 -10.85 20.24 0.37
N VAL A 109 -11.11 20.72 1.58
CA VAL A 109 -10.33 20.37 2.77
C VAL A 109 -10.63 18.92 3.17
N PRO A 110 -9.64 18.02 3.21
CA PRO A 110 -9.86 16.64 3.62
C PRO A 110 -10.08 16.54 5.13
N VAL A 111 -10.91 15.60 5.57
CA VAL A 111 -11.11 15.30 6.99
C VAL A 111 -10.05 14.31 7.45
N LEU A 112 -9.14 14.77 8.31
CA LEU A 112 -8.06 13.96 8.89
C LEU A 112 -8.26 13.85 10.42
N PRO A 113 -8.81 12.74 10.93
CA PRO A 113 -9.10 12.60 12.36
C PRO A 113 -7.84 12.68 13.23
N ALA A 114 -7.86 13.52 14.26
CA ALA A 114 -6.70 13.75 15.14
C ALA A 114 -6.19 12.48 15.84
N ALA A 115 -7.08 11.51 16.11
CA ALA A 115 -6.69 10.23 16.69
C ALA A 115 -5.79 9.38 15.76
N ILE A 116 -5.88 9.58 14.45
CA ILE A 116 -5.08 8.88 13.43
C ILE A 116 -3.91 9.76 12.97
N PHE A 117 -4.11 11.08 12.93
CA PHE A 117 -3.13 12.08 12.52
C PHE A 117 -2.82 13.03 13.69
N PRO A 118 -2.05 12.57 14.70
CA PRO A 118 -1.79 13.35 15.93
C PRO A 118 -1.04 14.66 15.69
N ALA A 119 -0.31 14.78 14.57
CA ALA A 119 0.35 16.01 14.17
C ALA A 119 -0.63 17.09 13.65
N GLY A 120 -1.91 16.74 13.49
CA GLY A 120 -2.95 17.62 12.96
C GLY A 120 -3.03 17.62 11.44
N GLN A 121 -4.13 18.18 10.94
CA GLN A 121 -4.48 18.19 9.52
C GLN A 121 -3.48 18.99 8.68
N GLU A 122 -3.12 20.20 9.11
CA GLU A 122 -2.21 21.10 8.37
C GLU A 122 -0.82 20.47 8.16
N ARG A 123 -0.25 19.91 9.23
CA ARG A 123 1.07 19.25 9.17
C ARG A 123 1.03 18.02 8.27
N THR A 124 -0.05 17.23 8.33
CA THR A 124 -0.23 16.06 7.47
C THR A 124 -0.36 16.46 6.00
N LEU A 125 -1.13 17.52 5.70
CA LEU A 125 -1.26 18.05 4.35
C LEU A 125 0.07 18.55 3.78
N GLN A 126 0.86 19.23 4.60
CA GLN A 126 2.22 19.63 4.21
C GLN A 126 3.09 18.40 3.88
N ARG A 127 3.04 17.35 4.71
CA ARG A 127 3.79 16.10 4.48
C ARG A 127 3.30 15.32 3.26
N LEU A 128 2.01 15.37 2.96
CA LEU A 128 1.48 14.82 1.71
C LEU A 128 2.02 15.57 0.50
N ASN A 129 2.21 16.89 0.60
CA ASN A 129 2.78 17.70 -0.47
C ASN A 129 4.29 17.46 -0.62
N GLU A 130 5.00 17.23 0.49
CA GLU A 130 6.45 17.10 0.54
C GLU A 130 6.86 15.89 1.40
N PRO A 131 6.64 14.65 0.92
CA PRO A 131 6.88 13.45 1.72
C PRO A 131 8.38 13.18 1.96
N GLY A 132 9.27 13.76 1.17
CA GLY A 132 10.68 13.38 1.14
C GLY A 132 10.89 12.04 0.42
N PRO A 133 12.11 11.48 0.46
CA PRO A 133 12.40 10.18 -0.14
C PRO A 133 11.72 9.05 0.64
N LEU A 134 11.26 8.03 -0.09
CA LEU A 134 10.56 6.84 0.43
C LEU A 134 11.24 5.54 -0.05
N PRO A 135 12.51 5.29 0.33
CA PRO A 135 13.27 4.15 -0.16
C PRO A 135 12.69 2.79 0.27
N ASP A 136 12.16 2.64 1.49
CA ASP A 136 11.61 1.36 1.92
C ASP A 136 10.33 1.01 1.15
N ALA A 137 9.46 1.99 0.91
CA ALA A 137 8.28 1.82 0.07
C ALA A 137 8.64 1.50 -1.37
N ALA A 138 9.65 2.17 -1.94
CA ALA A 138 10.15 1.91 -3.29
C ALA A 138 10.65 0.47 -3.44
N LEU A 139 11.56 0.05 -2.55
CA LEU A 139 12.12 -1.30 -2.56
C LEU A 139 11.06 -2.38 -2.35
N ALA A 140 10.14 -2.18 -1.40
CA ALA A 140 9.13 -3.18 -1.07
C ALA A 140 8.11 -3.38 -2.21
N THR A 141 7.66 -2.29 -2.84
CA THR A 141 6.67 -2.36 -3.92
C THR A 141 7.27 -2.87 -5.23
N GLY A 142 8.51 -2.49 -5.56
CA GLY A 142 9.26 -3.08 -6.68
C GLY A 142 9.42 -4.60 -6.53
N ARG A 143 9.87 -5.05 -5.36
CA ARG A 143 10.01 -6.48 -5.05
C ARG A 143 8.68 -7.24 -5.13
N LEU A 144 7.57 -6.63 -4.72
CA LEU A 144 6.25 -7.25 -4.82
C LEU A 144 5.89 -7.53 -6.29
N VAL A 145 6.14 -6.58 -7.20
CA VAL A 145 5.87 -6.77 -8.63
C VAL A 145 6.71 -7.91 -9.20
N GLU A 146 8.01 -7.97 -8.89
CA GLU A 146 8.88 -9.08 -9.33
C GLU A 146 8.38 -10.45 -8.86
N VAL A 147 7.88 -10.53 -7.62
CA VAL A 147 7.30 -11.75 -7.07
C VAL A 147 6.02 -12.13 -7.80
N ILE A 148 5.11 -11.17 -8.02
CA ILE A 148 3.85 -11.39 -8.74
C ILE A 148 4.14 -11.92 -10.14
N ASP A 149 5.03 -11.27 -10.89
CA ASP A 149 5.39 -11.67 -12.25
C ASP A 149 6.03 -13.07 -12.26
N SER A 150 6.86 -13.38 -11.26
CA SER A 150 7.45 -14.71 -11.09
C SER A 150 6.43 -15.80 -10.74
N LEU A 151 5.37 -15.48 -10.01
CA LEU A 151 4.27 -16.42 -9.69
C LEU A 151 3.35 -16.62 -10.90
N ASP A 152 3.06 -15.55 -11.63
CA ASP A 152 2.28 -15.56 -12.87
C ASP A 152 2.96 -16.43 -13.94
N ALA A 153 4.27 -16.28 -14.15
CA ALA A 153 5.02 -17.06 -15.12
C ALA A 153 5.07 -18.57 -14.82
N ARG A 154 4.90 -18.96 -13.54
CA ARG A 154 4.99 -20.35 -13.08
C ARG A 154 3.63 -20.99 -12.79
N SER A 155 2.52 -20.27 -13.02
CA SER A 155 1.16 -20.67 -12.60
C SER A 155 1.06 -21.03 -11.11
N GLY A 156 1.96 -20.49 -10.28
CA GLY A 156 2.30 -20.99 -8.95
C GLY A 156 1.55 -20.32 -7.79
N TRP A 157 0.32 -19.85 -8.02
CA TRP A 157 -0.52 -19.22 -6.99
C TRP A 157 -1.21 -20.21 -6.07
N GLY A 158 -1.18 -21.51 -6.40
CA GLY A 158 -1.70 -22.56 -5.54
C GLY A 158 -0.86 -22.67 -4.26
N THR A 159 -1.52 -22.72 -3.11
CA THR A 159 -0.91 -23.19 -1.85
C THR A 159 -0.31 -24.57 -2.10
N GLN A 160 1.02 -24.70 -2.06
CA GLN A 160 1.65 -26.02 -2.05
C GLN A 160 1.06 -26.80 -0.87
N PRO A 161 0.36 -27.93 -1.07
CA PRO A 161 -0.04 -28.76 0.05
C PRO A 161 1.24 -29.21 0.77
N ALA A 162 1.23 -29.13 2.10
CA ALA A 162 2.30 -29.67 2.91
C ALA A 162 2.60 -31.10 2.44
N THR A 163 3.80 -31.33 1.92
CA THR A 163 4.25 -32.66 1.53
C THR A 163 4.25 -33.53 2.78
N THR A 164 3.23 -34.36 2.96
CA THR A 164 3.20 -35.39 4.00
C THR A 164 4.41 -36.30 3.78
N PRO A 165 5.37 -36.37 4.72
CA PRO A 165 6.47 -37.31 4.60
C PRO A 165 5.88 -38.73 4.65
N THR A 166 6.02 -39.46 3.55
CA THR A 166 5.70 -40.89 3.51
C THR A 166 6.79 -41.60 4.30
N LEU A 167 6.49 -41.95 5.55
CA LEU A 167 7.29 -42.90 6.32
C LEU A 167 7.27 -44.25 5.59
N ARG A 168 8.44 -44.71 5.16
CA ARG A 168 8.69 -46.10 4.78
C ARG A 168 9.28 -46.85 5.97
#